data_AF-A0A2A7A7H1-F1
#
_entry.id   AF-A0A2A7A7H1-F1
#
_cell.length_a   1.000
_cell.length_b   1.000
_cell.length_c   1.000
_cell.angle_alpha   90.00
_cell.angle_beta   90.00
_cell.angle_gamma   90.00
#
_symmetry.space_group_name_H-M   'P 1'
#
loop_
_entity.id
_entity.type
_entity.pdbx_description
1 polymer ?
#
loop_
_entity_poly.entity_id
_entity_poly.type
_entity_poly.pdbx_seq_one_letter_code
_entity_poly.pdbx_strand_id
1 'polypeptide(L)' 'MNFDHEELTLMILYNTGTRLGLIHELRLMQCYLMPDETALRELAESVIEKLKLLTDAEFDELEFPTD' A
#
# COMPACT_ATOMS: atom_id res chain seq x y z
N MET A 1 -14.04 1.31 -1.43
CA MET A 1 -13.16 0.13 -1.56
C MET A 1 -12.41 0.08 -0.24
N ASN A 2 -12.62 -0.94 0.60
CA ASN A 2 -11.94 -1.02 1.90
C ASN A 2 -10.61 -1.76 1.77
N PHE A 3 -9.66 -1.36 2.61
CA PHE A 3 -8.42 -2.08 2.83
C PHE A 3 -8.60 -3.11 3.93
N ASP A 4 -8.05 -4.31 3.72
CA ASP A 4 -7.94 -5.34 4.73
C ASP A 4 -6.87 -5.00 5.76
N HIS A 5 -6.85 -5.72 6.88
CA HIS A 5 -5.91 -5.47 7.97
C HIS A 5 -4.44 -5.61 7.52
N GLU A 6 -4.15 -6.60 6.68
CA GLU A 6 -2.81 -6.81 6.12
C GLU A 6 -2.40 -5.67 5.17
N GLU A 7 -3.35 -5.17 4.36
CA GLU A 7 -3.14 -4.04 3.48
C GLU A 7 -2.86 -2.77 4.27
N LEU A 8 -3.68 -2.46 5.28
CA LEU A 8 -3.48 -1.31 6.16
C LEU A 8 -2.15 -1.39 6.90
N THR A 9 -1.77 -2.58 7.37
CA THR A 9 -0.46 -2.81 8.01
C THR A 9 0.67 -2.53 7.02
N LEU A 10 0.58 -3.05 5.80
CA LEU A 10 1.55 -2.79 4.75
C LEU A 10 1.63 -1.29 4.43
N MET A 11 0.49 -0.63 4.33
CA MET A 11 0.45 0.81 4.08
C MET A 11 1.14 1.60 5.17
N ILE A 12 0.91 1.30 6.45
CA ILE A 12 1.57 1.98 7.57
C ILE A 12 3.09 1.81 7.50
N LEU A 13 3.56 0.60 7.20
CA LEU A 13 5.00 0.30 7.13
C LEU A 13 5.71 1.09 6.03
N TYR A 14 5.03 1.34 4.91
CA TYR A 14 5.59 2.03 3.74
C TYR A 14 5.03 3.45 3.56
N ASN A 15 4.26 3.97 4.53
CA ASN A 15 3.64 5.28 4.42
C ASN A 15 4.70 6.37 4.51
N THR A 16 4.84 7.14 3.44
CA THR A 16 5.75 8.29 3.36
C THR A 16 5.02 9.63 3.56
N GLY A 17 3.74 9.59 3.93
CA GLY A 17 2.87 10.75 4.13
C GLY A 17 2.17 11.23 2.86
N THR A 18 2.34 10.56 1.72
CA THR A 18 1.59 10.85 0.50
C THR A 18 1.20 9.57 -0.21
N ARG A 19 0.04 9.58 -0.88
CA ARG A 19 -0.47 8.47 -1.69
C ARG A 19 0.55 8.01 -2.75
N LEU A 20 1.14 8.96 -3.47
CA LEU A 20 2.14 8.67 -4.51
C LEU A 20 3.43 8.10 -3.92
N GLY A 21 3.90 8.64 -2.80
CA GLY A 21 5.09 8.13 -2.12
C GLY A 21 4.89 6.70 -1.64
N LEU A 22 3.73 6.37 -1.06
CA LEU A 22 3.39 5.00 -0.67
C LEU A 22 3.36 4.05 -1.88
N ILE A 23 2.75 4.44 -3.00
CA ILE A 23 2.77 3.63 -4.24
C ILE A 23 4.21 3.38 -4.70
N HIS A 24 5.08 4.39 -4.60
CA HIS A 24 6.48 4.28 -5.00
C HIS A 24 7.23 3.26 -4.15
N GLU A 25 7.10 3.34 -2.82
CA GLU A 25 7.73 2.42 -1.88
C GLU A 25 7.24 0.98 -2.08
N LEU A 26 5.93 0.78 -2.28
CA LEU A 26 5.37 -0.55 -2.55
C LEU A 26 5.87 -1.14 -3.87
N ARG A 27 6.04 -0.31 -4.92
CA ARG A 27 6.66 -0.76 -6.19
C ARG A 27 8.13 -1.12 -6.03
N LEU A 28 8.84 -0.33 -5.24
CA LEU A 28 10.25 -0.54 -4.95
C LEU A 28 10.43 -1.87 -4.20
N MET A 29 9.62 -2.11 -3.17
CA MET A 29 9.53 -3.37 -2.44
C MET A 29 9.27 -4.55 -3.39
N GLN A 30 8.28 -4.45 -4.28
CA GLN A 30 8.00 -5.52 -5.26
C GLN A 30 9.18 -5.84 -6.17
N CYS A 31 10.07 -4.89 -6.44
CA CYS A 31 11.29 -5.12 -7.21
C CYS A 31 12.35 -5.93 -6.42
N TYR A 32 12.28 -5.91 -5.08
CA TYR A 32 13.17 -6.67 -4.21
C TYR A 32 12.60 -8.05 -3.83
N LEU A 33 11.30 -8.27 -3.99
CA LEU A 33 10.67 -9.55 -3.69
C LEU A 33 11.22 -10.65 -4.60
N MET A 34 11.55 -11.78 -3.98
CA MET A 34 11.88 -12.98 -4.72
C MET A 34 10.64 -13.51 -5.47
N PRO A 35 10.83 -14.24 -6.59
CA PRO A 35 9.71 -14.78 -7.36
C PRO A 35 8.83 -15.77 -6.56
N ASP A 36 9.33 -16.32 -5.46
CA ASP A 36 8.60 -17.20 -4.54
C ASP A 36 7.70 -16.42 -3.56
N GLU A 37 7.95 -15.13 -3.35
CA GLU A 37 7.19 -14.25 -2.45
C GLU A 37 5.95 -13.66 -3.14
N THR A 38 5.19 -14.53 -3.81
CA THR A 38 4.02 -14.10 -4.61
C THR A 38 2.92 -13.50 -3.75
N ALA A 39 2.68 -14.03 -2.55
CA ALA A 39 1.64 -13.53 -1.65
C ALA A 39 1.85 -12.04 -1.30
N LEU A 40 3.08 -11.67 -0.98
CA LEU A 40 3.44 -10.29 -0.63
C LEU A 40 3.41 -9.38 -1.87
N ARG A 41 3.77 -9.92 -3.04
CA ARG A 41 3.66 -9.21 -4.32
C ARG A 41 2.21 -8.92 -4.69
N GLU A 42 1.33 -9.91 -4.57
CA GLU A 42 -0.10 -9.78 -4.84
C GLU A 42 -0.77 -8.80 -3.86
N LEU A 43 -0.40 -8.87 -2.58
CA LEU A 43 -0.87 -7.91 -1.57
C LEU A 43 -0.46 -6.48 -1.94
N ALA A 44 0.82 -6.25 -2.23
CA ALA A 44 1.32 -4.93 -2.61
C ALA A 44 0.68 -4.44 -3.92
N GLU A 45 0.44 -5.32 -4.90
CA GLU A 45 -0.24 -4.97 -6.15
C GLU A 45 -1.70 -4.56 -5.90
N SER A 46 -2.44 -5.33 -5.09
CA SER A 46 -3.82 -5.00 -4.71
C SER A 46 -3.91 -3.63 -4.05
N VAL A 47 -2.99 -3.36 -3.11
CA VAL A 47 -2.86 -2.07 -2.41
C VAL A 47 -2.59 -0.94 -3.40
N ILE A 48 -1.64 -1.12 -4.33
CA ILE A 48 -1.31 -0.11 -5.34
C ILE A 48 -2.50 0.17 -6.27
N GLU A 49 -3.22 -0.86 -6.71
CA GLU A 49 -4.40 -0.67 -7.57
C GLU A 49 -5.49 0.12 -6.87
N LYS A 50 -5.78 -0.21 -5.60
CA LYS A 50 -6.72 0.54 -4.77
C LYS A 50 -6.26 1.99 -4.57
N LEU A 51 -4.99 2.22 -4.25
CA LEU A 51 -4.41 3.55 -4.10
C LEU A 51 -4.47 4.39 -5.39
N LYS A 52 -4.34 3.77 -6.57
CA LYS A 52 -4.50 4.48 -7.85
C LYS A 52 -5.93 4.94 -8.09
N LEU A 53 -6.91 4.20 -7.59
CA LEU A 53 -8.34 4.55 -7.68
C LEU A 53 -8.76 5.60 -6.64
N LEU A 54 -8.03 5.69 -5.53
CA LEU A 54 -8.22 6.73 -4.50
C LEU A 54 -7.65 8.07 -4.94
N THR A 55 -8.25 9.16 -4.50
CA THR A 55 -7.69 10.51 -4.66
C THR A 55 -6.82 10.86 -3.46
N ASP A 56 -5.99 11.90 -3.60
CA ASP A 56 -5.14 12.36 -2.51
C ASP A 56 -5.96 12.87 -1.30
N ALA A 57 -7.19 13.37 -1.53
CA ALA A 57 -8.11 13.75 -0.45
C ALA A 57 -8.66 12.54 0.31
N GLU A 58 -9.14 11.52 -0.41
CA GLU A 58 -9.62 10.26 0.19
C GLU A 58 -8.49 9.54 0.93
N PHE A 59 -7.24 9.69 0.46
CA PHE A 59 -6.07 9.14 1.14
C PHE A 59 -5.75 9.87 2.44
N ASP A 60 -5.94 11.19 2.50
CA ASP A 60 -5.78 11.98 3.72
C ASP A 60 -6.84 11.64 4.77
N GLU A 61 -8.06 11.29 4.31
CA GLU A 61 -9.16 10.81 5.17
C GLU A 61 -8.99 9.34 5.63
N LEU A 62 -8.03 8.58 5.08
CA LEU A 62 -7.76 7.23 5.58
C LEU A 62 -7.17 7.29 6.99
N GLU A 63 -7.96 6.89 7.97
CA GLU A 63 -7.43 6.59 9.30
C GLU A 63 -6.60 5.30 9.23
N PHE A 64 -5.29 5.47 9.16
CA PHE A 64 -4.36 4.40 9.45
C PHE A 64 -4.45 4.08 10.95
N PRO A 65 -4.66 2.82 11.35
CA PRO A 65 -4.59 2.45 12.76
C PRO A 65 -3.16 2.73 13.26
N THR A 66 -2.97 3.87 13.91
CA THR A 66 -1.85 4.07 14.83
C THR A 66 -2.02 3.08 15.95
N ASP A 67 -1.04 2.17 16.11
CA ASP A 67 -0.95 1.14 17.16
C ASP A 67 -1.66 1.50 18.48
#